data_AF-A0A497C393-F1
#
_entry.id   AF-A0A497C393-F1
#
_cell.length_a   1.000
_cell.length_b   1.000
_cell.length_c   1.000
_cell.angle_alpha   90.00
_cell.angle_beta   90.00
_cell.angle_gamma   90.00
#
_symmetry.space_group_name_H-M   'P 1'
#
loop_
_entity.id
_entity.type
_entity.pdbx_description
1 polymer ?
#
loop_
_entity_poly.entity_id
_entity_poly.type
_entity_poly.pdbx_seq_one_letter_code
_entity_poly.pdbx_strand_id
1 'polypeptide(L)'
;MIPAIFQGLLSFLEKIVKSEKVRGRESIVPELDCLDGVNTTIIKLDRKRTGSNPMNLEKLRARSARAFIIACIAVGVVKPGWVLADSGPGRQRTIDISYTEYTWRLLQWQDSSLACELKIEHPEEPTDAEIYFQCGETIYYQWLESMPCYDSGGEDVQECSGIYLLQIRSEERTKEIVMDLPAPMVRVDLNDCVPVQGTDLCTSRPSLLITAEEPLPNEEITQVEGRINEIPFFCSGEACEVPLQATNERGAALEFWAESSYGDSSAHYSGLIRVTESASDSPFTTGWRVEIISGLIDLNNVEGCAEIWQTFPPLGTPPEWLSSPSHPNVLQTSEPYTFLAGQMIQEGYVDTSHCDDWGLSEYGYASQCGLEASLALVYLWQNTFDKLILQSSLQAGIPSSLLKRIVARESQFWPETTQELYREYGFGHMTELGADTTLLWNWDFYEQFCPLVLEVGRCQLGYAALDDWSQATLRGALLSEMEIFLPDNVYDIDLERVEESLSLFSETLLGNCTQVGQMISYETDQTAGEISSYEDLWRFTLANYHGGPGCLSDAIIDVHKQKKALTWENVSTSLEDSCPWVLAYVDDITE
;
A
#
# COMPACT_ATOMS: atom_id res chain seq x y z
N MET A 1 18.15 15.06 -0.14
CA MET A 1 19.45 14.38 -0.35
C MET A 1 19.16 13.16 -1.25
N ILE A 2 19.14 13.37 -2.57
CA ILE A 2 18.63 12.43 -3.60
C ILE A 2 19.71 11.56 -4.33
N PRO A 3 21.03 11.50 -4.00
CA PRO A 3 21.96 10.81 -4.90
C PRO A 3 21.98 9.27 -4.82
N ALA A 4 21.51 8.63 -3.73
CA ALA A 4 21.71 7.18 -3.54
C ALA A 4 20.79 6.31 -4.43
N ILE A 5 19.54 6.71 -4.61
CA ILE A 5 18.54 5.99 -5.42
C ILE A 5 18.90 6.07 -6.93
N PHE A 6 19.46 7.19 -7.38
CA PHE A 6 19.89 7.36 -8.78
C PHE A 6 21.11 6.50 -9.16
N GLN A 7 21.98 6.17 -8.20
CA GLN A 7 23.17 5.35 -8.46
C GLN A 7 22.84 3.86 -8.61
N GLY A 8 21.81 3.37 -7.92
CA GLY A 8 21.25 2.02 -8.13
C GLY A 8 20.58 1.87 -9.50
N LEU A 9 19.84 2.89 -9.94
CA LEU A 9 19.12 2.91 -11.22
C LEU A 9 20.06 2.85 -12.45
N LEU A 10 21.21 3.55 -12.38
CA LEU A 10 22.23 3.55 -13.44
C LEU A 10 22.97 2.20 -13.55
N SER A 11 23.22 1.53 -12.42
CA SER A 11 23.79 0.18 -12.35
C SER A 11 22.87 -0.88 -12.98
N PHE A 12 21.56 -0.74 -12.77
CA PHE A 12 20.53 -1.62 -13.33
C PHE A 12 20.40 -1.45 -14.86
N LEU A 13 20.38 -0.21 -15.35
CA LEU A 13 20.31 0.07 -16.79
C LEU A 13 21.57 -0.40 -17.55
N GLU A 14 22.77 -0.29 -16.96
CA GLU A 14 23.99 -0.84 -17.58
C GLU A 14 24.00 -2.37 -17.67
N LYS A 15 23.32 -3.08 -16.76
CA LYS A 15 23.20 -4.54 -16.79
C LYS A 15 22.23 -5.02 -17.88
N ILE A 16 21.13 -4.29 -18.10
CA ILE A 16 20.15 -4.60 -19.16
C ILE A 16 20.79 -4.41 -20.55
N VAL A 17 21.50 -3.30 -20.77
CA VAL A 17 22.16 -3.02 -22.07
C VAL A 17 23.31 -4.01 -22.36
N LYS A 18 23.94 -4.59 -21.34
CA LYS A 18 24.97 -5.63 -21.50
C LYS A 18 24.39 -7.03 -21.75
N SER A 19 23.17 -7.34 -21.30
CA SER A 19 22.55 -8.65 -21.51
C SER A 19 21.97 -8.81 -22.93
N GLU A 20 21.47 -7.74 -23.53
CA GLU A 20 20.96 -7.75 -24.92
C GLU A 20 22.06 -7.87 -25.98
N LYS A 21 23.32 -7.55 -25.65
CA LYS A 21 24.43 -7.57 -26.61
C LYS A 21 25.05 -8.95 -26.84
N VAL A 22 24.59 -9.99 -26.13
CA VAL A 22 25.18 -11.35 -26.17
C VAL A 22 24.29 -12.41 -26.85
N ARG A 23 23.05 -12.11 -27.22
CA ARG A 23 22.21 -13.06 -28.01
C ARG A 23 21.98 -12.56 -29.44
N GLY A 24 22.98 -12.79 -30.29
CA GLY A 24 22.78 -12.85 -31.72
C GLY A 24 22.12 -14.17 -32.13
N ARG A 25 21.08 -14.06 -32.97
CA ARG A 25 20.49 -15.05 -33.89
C ARG A 25 20.97 -16.51 -33.77
N GLU A 26 20.05 -17.40 -33.43
CA GLU A 26 19.88 -18.68 -34.11
C GLU A 26 18.47 -19.25 -33.85
N SER A 27 17.74 -19.49 -34.94
CA SER A 27 16.41 -20.10 -34.97
C SER A 27 16.53 -21.61 -34.84
N ILE A 28 15.97 -22.21 -33.78
CA ILE A 28 15.74 -23.65 -33.71
C ILE A 28 14.32 -23.86 -33.17
N VAL A 29 13.46 -24.38 -34.04
CA VAL A 29 12.11 -24.87 -33.74
C VAL A 29 12.23 -26.27 -33.14
N PRO A 30 11.56 -26.60 -32.01
CA PRO A 30 11.35 -27.99 -31.64
C PRO A 30 9.93 -28.45 -32.00
N GLU A 31 9.86 -29.51 -32.80
CA GLU A 31 8.70 -30.38 -33.00
C GLU A 31 8.21 -30.96 -31.66
N LEU A 32 6.90 -30.87 -31.41
CA LEU A 32 6.21 -31.60 -30.34
C LEU A 32 5.72 -32.95 -30.89
N ASP A 33 6.36 -34.02 -30.44
CA ASP A 33 5.87 -35.40 -30.62
C ASP A 33 4.83 -35.76 -29.55
N CYS A 34 3.69 -36.26 -30.00
CA CYS A 34 2.61 -36.81 -29.18
C CYS A 34 3.03 -38.15 -28.55
N LEU A 35 2.76 -38.33 -27.26
CA LEU A 35 2.71 -39.66 -26.63
C LEU A 35 1.37 -39.89 -25.92
N ASP A 36 0.67 -40.89 -26.45
CA ASP A 36 -0.53 -41.54 -25.94
C ASP A 36 -0.32 -42.17 -24.54
N GLY A 37 -1.37 -42.17 -23.72
CA GLY A 37 -1.36 -42.93 -22.47
C GLY A 37 -2.57 -42.77 -21.55
N VAL A 38 -3.81 -42.70 -22.07
CA VAL A 38 -5.02 -42.71 -21.22
C VAL A 38 -5.40 -44.15 -20.88
N ASN A 39 -5.36 -44.50 -19.59
CA ASN A 39 -5.94 -45.73 -19.07
C ASN A 39 -7.20 -45.40 -18.26
N THR A 40 -8.35 -45.65 -18.86
CA THR A 40 -9.69 -45.37 -18.32
C THR A 40 -10.12 -46.50 -17.37
N THR A 41 -10.38 -46.18 -16.09
CA THR A 41 -11.14 -47.07 -15.19
C THR A 41 -12.53 -46.49 -14.98
N ILE A 42 -13.53 -47.22 -15.51
CA ILE A 42 -14.95 -46.92 -15.47
C ILE A 42 -15.52 -47.37 -14.12
N ILE A 43 -16.10 -46.44 -13.33
CA ILE A 43 -17.00 -46.78 -12.22
C ILE A 43 -18.44 -46.43 -12.63
N LYS A 44 -19.26 -47.47 -12.77
CA LYS A 44 -20.70 -47.41 -13.00
C LYS A 44 -21.41 -46.96 -11.72
N LEU A 45 -22.22 -45.91 -11.80
CA LEU A 45 -23.24 -45.61 -10.78
C LEU A 45 -24.61 -46.07 -11.28
N ASP A 46 -25.16 -47.03 -10.52
CA ASP A 46 -26.45 -47.67 -10.75
C ASP A 46 -27.60 -46.82 -10.18
N ARG A 47 -28.74 -46.89 -10.84
CA ARG A 47 -29.92 -46.04 -10.68
C ARG A 47 -31.04 -46.85 -10.03
N LYS A 48 -31.51 -46.47 -8.84
CA LYS A 48 -32.84 -46.90 -8.37
C LYS A 48 -33.65 -45.76 -7.74
N ARG A 49 -34.86 -45.62 -8.30
CA ARG A 49 -36.01 -44.78 -7.93
C ARG A 49 -36.61 -45.16 -6.58
N THR A 50 -37.26 -44.18 -5.93
CA THR A 50 -38.69 -44.09 -5.50
C THR A 50 -38.83 -42.83 -4.65
N GLY A 51 -39.83 -41.94 -4.72
CA GLY A 51 -41.04 -41.82 -5.53
C GLY A 51 -41.84 -40.57 -5.10
N SER A 52 -42.53 -39.95 -6.09
CA SER A 52 -43.91 -39.40 -6.05
C SER A 52 -44.37 -38.42 -4.93
N ASN A 53 -45.16 -37.36 -5.14
CA ASN A 53 -45.73 -36.56 -6.24
C ASN A 53 -46.51 -35.37 -5.54
N PRO A 54 -47.36 -34.52 -6.16
CA PRO A 54 -47.07 -33.11 -6.47
C PRO A 54 -48.17 -32.10 -5.98
N MET A 55 -48.24 -30.92 -6.64
CA MET A 55 -49.27 -29.84 -6.63
C MET A 55 -49.06 -28.71 -5.60
N ASN A 56 -49.25 -27.42 -5.90
CA ASN A 56 -49.97 -26.78 -7.02
C ASN A 56 -49.50 -25.33 -7.22
N LEU A 57 -49.29 -24.94 -8.48
CA LEU A 57 -49.07 -23.58 -8.95
C LEU A 57 -50.41 -23.09 -9.52
N GLU A 58 -51.02 -22.06 -8.92
CA GLU A 58 -51.94 -21.09 -9.54
C GLU A 58 -52.82 -20.40 -8.49
N LYS A 59 -52.51 -19.14 -8.14
CA LYS A 59 -53.53 -18.12 -7.88
C LYS A 59 -53.07 -16.73 -8.35
N LEU A 60 -53.64 -16.37 -9.51
CA LEU A 60 -54.21 -15.07 -9.89
C LEU A 60 -53.38 -13.78 -9.80
N ARG A 61 -52.89 -13.39 -10.97
CA ARG A 61 -53.06 -12.11 -11.68
C ARG A 61 -53.77 -10.91 -10.98
N ALA A 62 -53.06 -9.78 -11.11
CA ALA A 62 -53.51 -8.46 -11.57
C ALA A 62 -54.21 -7.50 -10.60
N ARG A 63 -53.52 -6.39 -10.28
CA ARG A 63 -54.02 -5.02 -10.49
C ARG A 63 -52.90 -3.99 -10.39
N SER A 64 -52.61 -3.40 -11.54
CA SER A 64 -51.85 -2.17 -11.75
C SER A 64 -52.60 -0.95 -11.22
N ALA A 65 -51.92 -0.11 -10.43
CA ALA A 65 -52.25 1.32 -10.32
C ALA A 65 -50.96 2.10 -10.06
N ARG A 66 -50.76 3.12 -10.90
CA ARG A 66 -49.59 4.00 -10.98
C ARG A 66 -49.45 4.85 -9.72
N ALA A 67 -48.22 4.96 -9.21
CA ALA A 67 -47.75 6.14 -8.51
C ALA A 67 -46.28 6.37 -8.92
N PHE A 68 -46.09 7.38 -9.75
CA PHE A 68 -44.80 7.98 -10.06
C PHE A 68 -44.30 8.68 -8.78
N ILE A 69 -43.22 8.18 -8.18
CA ILE A 69 -42.35 8.99 -7.33
C ILE A 69 -40.94 8.75 -7.84
N ILE A 70 -40.42 9.77 -8.51
CA ILE A 70 -39.00 9.95 -8.77
C ILE A 70 -38.40 10.27 -7.40
N ALA A 71 -37.80 9.27 -6.76
CA ALA A 71 -36.87 9.49 -5.67
C ALA A 71 -35.47 9.32 -6.27
N CYS A 72 -34.78 10.43 -6.45
CA CYS A 72 -33.34 10.45 -6.69
C CYS A 72 -32.68 9.69 -5.54
N ILE A 73 -32.22 8.47 -5.81
CA ILE A 73 -31.25 7.81 -4.94
C ILE A 73 -29.94 8.53 -5.22
N ALA A 74 -29.70 9.59 -4.46
CA ALA A 74 -28.34 10.02 -4.18
C ALA A 74 -27.71 8.86 -3.41
N VAL A 75 -26.97 8.02 -4.14
CA VAL A 75 -26.00 7.12 -3.53
C VAL A 75 -24.95 8.05 -2.92
N GLY A 76 -25.13 8.36 -1.64
CA GLY A 76 -24.08 8.95 -0.84
C GLY A 76 -22.97 7.93 -0.75
N VAL A 77 -21.97 8.10 -1.60
CA VAL A 77 -20.64 7.52 -1.40
C VAL A 77 -20.12 8.21 -0.14
N VAL A 78 -20.37 7.61 1.02
CA VAL A 78 -19.67 7.97 2.25
C VAL A 78 -18.26 7.43 2.06
N LYS A 79 -17.36 8.31 1.59
CA LYS A 79 -15.94 8.01 1.55
C LYS A 79 -15.49 7.76 3.00
N PRO A 80 -14.70 6.72 3.28
CA PRO A 80 -14.00 6.60 4.54
C PRO A 80 -13.18 7.88 4.78
N GLY A 81 -13.03 8.28 6.04
CA GLY A 81 -12.32 9.48 6.46
C GLY A 81 -10.82 9.36 6.19
N TRP A 82 -10.44 9.49 4.93
CA TRP A 82 -9.13 9.96 4.55
C TRP A 82 -9.10 11.47 4.81
N VAL A 83 -7.93 12.02 5.12
CA VAL A 83 -7.67 13.46 5.03
C VAL A 83 -7.99 13.86 3.59
N LEU A 84 -9.22 14.32 3.37
CA LEU A 84 -9.69 14.70 2.05
C LEU A 84 -9.22 16.13 1.82
N ALA A 85 -8.09 16.24 1.13
CA ALA A 85 -7.85 17.36 0.23
C ALA A 85 -9.04 17.41 -0.75
N ASP A 86 -10.09 18.15 -0.42
CA ASP A 86 -11.14 18.46 -1.40
C ASP A 86 -10.50 19.43 -2.40
N SER A 87 -10.09 18.90 -3.55
CA SER A 87 -9.55 19.71 -4.63
C SER A 87 -10.69 20.59 -5.14
N GLY A 88 -10.54 21.91 -5.05
CA GLY A 88 -11.45 22.88 -5.64
C GLY A 88 -11.69 22.64 -7.15
N PRO A 89 -12.59 23.41 -7.79
CA PRO A 89 -12.92 23.22 -9.20
C PRO A 89 -11.66 23.21 -10.07
N GLY A 90 -11.38 22.06 -10.71
CA GLY A 90 -10.14 21.82 -11.44
C GLY A 90 -9.83 22.90 -12.47
N ARG A 91 -8.61 23.44 -12.41
CA ARG A 91 -8.12 24.46 -13.34
C ARG A 91 -7.89 23.82 -14.71
N GLN A 92 -8.55 24.31 -15.75
CA GLN A 92 -8.39 23.77 -17.10
C GLN A 92 -8.04 24.86 -18.10
N ARG A 93 -7.12 24.51 -19.01
CA ARG A 93 -6.80 25.33 -20.18
C ARG A 93 -6.93 24.50 -21.44
N THR A 94 -7.74 24.98 -22.37
CA THR A 94 -7.80 24.43 -23.72
C THR A 94 -6.67 25.03 -24.56
N ILE A 95 -5.89 24.17 -25.20
CA ILE A 95 -4.90 24.55 -26.22
C ILE A 95 -5.31 23.90 -27.54
N ASP A 96 -5.35 24.71 -28.60
CA ASP A 96 -5.49 24.21 -29.96
C ASP A 96 -4.12 23.76 -30.48
N ILE A 97 -3.98 22.45 -30.72
CA ILE A 97 -2.79 21.91 -31.37
C ILE A 97 -3.12 21.66 -32.84
N SER A 98 -2.37 22.30 -33.72
CA SER A 98 -2.38 21.98 -35.14
C SER A 98 -1.63 20.68 -35.39
N TYR A 99 -2.26 19.75 -36.10
CA TYR A 99 -1.65 18.51 -36.55
C TYR A 99 -2.03 18.25 -38.02
N THR A 100 -1.18 17.54 -38.74
CA THR A 100 -1.49 17.09 -40.10
C THR A 100 -2.16 15.71 -40.01
N GLU A 101 -3.43 15.63 -40.40
CA GLU A 101 -4.15 14.36 -40.53
C GLU A 101 -3.88 13.76 -41.91
N TYR A 102 -3.43 12.51 -41.95
CA TYR A 102 -3.21 11.75 -43.17
C TYR A 102 -4.36 10.75 -43.34
N THR A 103 -5.10 10.85 -44.45
CA THR A 103 -6.18 9.91 -44.78
C THR A 103 -5.66 8.82 -45.71
N TRP A 104 -5.72 7.58 -45.24
CA TRP A 104 -5.37 6.38 -45.99
C TRP A 104 -6.62 5.56 -46.28
N ARG A 105 -6.60 4.82 -47.39
CA ARG A 105 -7.66 3.87 -47.73
C ARG A 105 -7.07 2.51 -48.02
N LEU A 106 -7.69 1.49 -47.45
CA LEU A 106 -7.53 0.11 -47.86
C LEU A 106 -8.56 -0.17 -48.96
N LEU A 107 -8.09 -0.58 -50.13
CA LEU A 107 -8.89 -0.81 -51.32
C LEU A 107 -8.71 -2.24 -51.82
N GLN A 108 -9.77 -2.86 -52.32
CA GLN A 108 -9.68 -4.18 -52.97
C GLN A 108 -8.88 -4.08 -54.27
N TRP A 109 -7.96 -5.03 -54.52
CA TRP A 109 -7.21 -5.09 -55.77
C TRP A 109 -8.12 -5.24 -57.01
N GLN A 110 -9.18 -6.04 -56.90
CA GLN A 110 -10.06 -6.41 -58.01
C GLN A 110 -10.79 -5.23 -58.67
N ASP A 111 -11.31 -4.29 -57.86
CA ASP A 111 -12.21 -3.23 -58.31
C ASP A 111 -11.97 -1.86 -57.66
N SER A 112 -10.94 -1.73 -56.84
CA SER A 112 -10.65 -0.54 -56.04
C SER A 112 -11.82 -0.11 -55.12
N SER A 113 -12.70 -1.04 -54.76
CA SER A 113 -13.74 -0.77 -53.78
C SER A 113 -13.14 -0.52 -52.39
N LEU A 114 -13.77 0.39 -51.63
CA LEU A 114 -13.31 0.79 -50.31
C LEU A 114 -13.55 -0.32 -49.29
N ALA A 115 -12.48 -0.87 -48.72
CA ALA A 115 -12.54 -1.78 -47.58
C ALA A 115 -12.58 -1.00 -46.26
N CYS A 116 -11.69 -0.02 -46.09
CA CYS A 116 -11.62 0.82 -44.89
C CYS A 116 -10.94 2.16 -45.18
N GLU A 117 -11.29 3.21 -44.44
CA GLU A 117 -10.60 4.50 -44.43
C GLU A 117 -9.98 4.72 -43.05
N LEU A 118 -8.70 5.09 -43.00
CA LEU A 118 -7.95 5.36 -41.78
C LEU A 118 -7.54 6.83 -41.74
N LYS A 119 -7.53 7.39 -40.54
CA LYS A 119 -7.02 8.73 -40.26
C LYS A 119 -5.90 8.61 -39.23
N ILE A 120 -4.69 8.98 -39.63
CA ILE A 120 -3.50 8.90 -38.77
C ILE A 120 -2.84 10.27 -38.66
N GLU A 121 -2.14 10.52 -37.55
CA GLU A 121 -1.50 11.82 -37.25
C GLU A 121 0.00 11.83 -37.61
N HIS A 122 0.48 10.87 -38.40
CA HIS A 122 1.88 10.75 -38.80
C HIS A 122 2.01 10.42 -40.32
N PRO A 123 3.13 10.79 -40.97
CA PRO A 123 3.28 10.69 -42.43
C PRO A 123 3.62 9.29 -42.95
N GLU A 124 4.06 8.38 -42.09
CA GLU A 124 4.38 6.99 -42.44
C GLU A 124 3.12 6.18 -42.78
N GLU A 125 3.31 4.97 -43.32
CA GLU A 125 2.20 4.03 -43.53
C GLU A 125 1.56 3.64 -42.19
N PRO A 126 0.22 3.45 -42.12
CA PRO A 126 -0.44 3.00 -40.91
C PRO A 126 0.16 1.69 -40.40
N THR A 127 0.36 1.61 -39.09
CA THR A 127 0.82 0.40 -38.42
C THR A 127 -0.28 -0.66 -38.37
N ASP A 128 0.13 -1.93 -38.18
CA ASP A 128 -0.79 -3.06 -38.00
C ASP A 128 -1.81 -2.83 -36.88
N ALA A 129 -1.38 -2.21 -35.78
CA ALA A 129 -2.26 -1.84 -34.66
C ALA A 129 -3.31 -0.80 -35.07
N GLU A 130 -2.93 0.24 -35.82
CA GLU A 130 -3.86 1.27 -36.29
C GLU A 130 -4.88 0.72 -37.28
N ILE A 131 -4.47 -0.20 -38.14
CA ILE A 131 -5.38 -0.93 -39.04
C ILE A 131 -6.36 -1.78 -38.23
N TYR A 132 -5.88 -2.53 -37.24
CA TYR A 132 -6.73 -3.31 -36.36
C TYR A 132 -7.77 -2.45 -35.61
N PHE A 133 -7.33 -1.36 -34.97
CA PHE A 133 -8.20 -0.51 -34.16
C PHE A 133 -9.22 0.27 -34.99
N GLN A 134 -8.86 0.80 -36.16
CA GLN A 134 -9.76 1.64 -36.97
C GLN A 134 -10.61 0.83 -37.96
N CYS A 135 -10.11 -0.29 -38.48
CA CYS A 135 -10.79 -1.10 -39.50
C CYS A 135 -11.40 -2.39 -38.98
N GLY A 136 -11.05 -2.80 -37.76
CA GLY A 136 -11.53 -4.02 -37.12
C GLY A 136 -10.83 -5.29 -37.58
N GLU A 137 -11.03 -6.35 -36.77
CA GLU A 137 -10.33 -7.63 -36.88
C GLU A 137 -10.42 -8.29 -38.27
N THR A 138 -11.59 -8.27 -38.91
CA THR A 138 -11.78 -8.93 -40.22
C THR A 138 -10.94 -8.28 -41.33
N ILE A 139 -10.90 -6.95 -41.39
CA ILE A 139 -10.11 -6.23 -42.40
C ILE A 139 -8.62 -6.33 -42.08
N TYR A 140 -8.26 -6.33 -40.80
CA TYR A 140 -6.90 -6.53 -40.36
C TYR A 140 -6.31 -7.88 -40.81
N TYR A 141 -7.03 -8.99 -40.61
CA TYR A 141 -6.52 -10.29 -41.09
C TYR A 141 -6.47 -10.37 -42.62
N GLN A 142 -7.43 -9.74 -43.33
CA GLN A 142 -7.34 -9.63 -44.78
C GLN A 142 -6.12 -8.83 -45.24
N TRP A 143 -5.74 -7.77 -44.51
CA TRP A 143 -4.52 -7.00 -44.76
C TRP A 143 -3.27 -7.86 -44.59
N LEU A 144 -3.15 -8.58 -43.48
CA LEU A 144 -2.01 -9.47 -43.20
C LEU A 144 -1.85 -10.59 -44.24
N GLU A 145 -2.97 -11.11 -44.75
CA GLU A 145 -2.99 -12.16 -45.77
C GLU A 145 -2.79 -11.61 -47.20
N SER A 146 -2.86 -10.29 -47.39
CA SER A 146 -2.73 -9.66 -48.70
C SER A 146 -1.26 -9.61 -49.14
N MET A 147 -0.99 -10.17 -50.31
CA MET A 147 0.33 -10.10 -50.94
C MET A 147 0.37 -8.95 -51.98
N PRO A 148 1.56 -8.34 -52.22
CA PRO A 148 1.72 -7.39 -53.32
C PRO A 148 1.31 -8.01 -54.65
N CYS A 149 0.50 -7.32 -55.44
CA CYS A 149 -0.07 -7.83 -56.70
C CYS A 149 0.97 -8.26 -57.75
N TYR A 150 2.20 -7.72 -57.70
CA TYR A 150 3.29 -8.14 -58.58
C TYR A 150 3.87 -9.52 -58.23
N ASP A 151 3.76 -9.94 -56.96
CA ASP A 151 4.28 -11.22 -56.46
C ASP A 151 3.24 -12.36 -56.55
N SER A 152 1.97 -12.02 -56.82
CA SER A 152 0.89 -12.99 -57.04
C SER A 152 0.79 -13.49 -58.51
N GLY A 153 1.68 -13.03 -59.39
CA GLY A 153 1.80 -13.53 -60.77
C GLY A 153 0.78 -12.99 -61.78
N GLY A 154 0.03 -11.94 -61.44
CA GLY A 154 -0.93 -11.29 -62.34
C GLY A 154 -0.26 -10.23 -63.22
N GLU A 155 -0.32 -10.40 -64.55
CA GLU A 155 -0.06 -9.29 -65.49
C GLU A 155 -1.24 -8.27 -65.50
N ASP A 156 -2.40 -8.65 -64.95
CA ASP A 156 -3.60 -7.83 -64.78
C ASP A 156 -3.94 -7.63 -63.29
N VAL A 157 -4.04 -6.36 -62.88
CA VAL A 157 -4.30 -5.94 -61.50
C VAL A 157 -5.69 -6.39 -61.02
N GLN A 158 -6.64 -6.61 -61.94
CA GLN A 158 -7.99 -7.06 -61.60
C GLN A 158 -8.09 -8.54 -61.20
N GLU A 159 -7.04 -9.33 -61.43
CA GLU A 159 -6.98 -10.74 -61.05
C GLU A 159 -6.32 -10.96 -59.66
N CYS A 160 -5.78 -9.89 -59.06
CA CYS A 160 -5.15 -9.95 -57.74
C CYS A 160 -6.18 -10.02 -56.61
N SER A 161 -5.94 -10.93 -55.67
CA SER A 161 -6.73 -11.07 -54.43
C SER A 161 -6.10 -10.28 -53.29
N GLY A 162 -6.94 -9.69 -52.44
CA GLY A 162 -6.53 -8.95 -51.26
C GLY A 162 -6.75 -7.46 -51.41
N ILE A 163 -6.16 -6.70 -50.48
CA ILE A 163 -6.29 -5.26 -50.39
C ILE A 163 -4.94 -4.57 -50.50
N TYR A 164 -4.94 -3.32 -50.94
CA TYR A 164 -3.77 -2.46 -50.97
C TYR A 164 -4.05 -1.14 -50.29
N LEU A 165 -2.97 -0.53 -49.81
CA LEU A 165 -2.98 0.72 -49.09
C LEU A 165 -2.73 1.88 -50.06
N LEU A 166 -3.54 2.94 -49.97
CA LEU A 166 -3.37 4.16 -50.74
C LEU A 166 -3.60 5.40 -49.89
N GLN A 167 -2.61 6.29 -49.83
CA GLN A 167 -2.78 7.62 -49.24
C GLN A 167 -3.56 8.51 -50.20
N ILE A 168 -4.64 9.13 -49.71
CA ILE A 168 -5.54 9.93 -50.57
C ILE A 168 -5.31 11.43 -50.37
N ARG A 169 -5.06 11.86 -49.13
CA ARG A 169 -4.84 13.27 -48.79
C ARG A 169 -4.11 13.43 -47.47
N SER A 170 -3.57 14.62 -47.26
CA SER A 170 -3.23 15.16 -45.95
C SER A 170 -3.88 16.53 -45.78
N GLU A 171 -4.35 16.84 -44.58
CA GLU A 171 -4.97 18.13 -44.25
C GLU A 171 -4.57 18.62 -42.86
N GLU A 172 -4.36 19.92 -42.72
CA GLU A 172 -4.12 20.55 -41.42
C GLU A 172 -5.43 20.58 -40.63
N ARG A 173 -5.39 20.01 -39.43
CA ARG A 173 -6.50 19.96 -38.47
C ARG A 173 -6.05 20.56 -37.16
N THR A 174 -7.01 21.04 -36.37
CA THR A 174 -6.79 21.50 -35.01
C THR A 174 -7.57 20.61 -34.07
N LYS A 175 -6.93 20.13 -33.01
CA LYS A 175 -7.61 19.47 -31.89
C LYS A 175 -7.48 20.31 -30.63
N GLU A 176 -8.58 20.41 -29.90
CA GLU A 176 -8.62 20.99 -28.57
C GLU A 176 -8.06 19.96 -27.59
N ILE A 177 -6.96 20.29 -26.93
CA ILE A 177 -6.44 19.53 -25.80
C ILE A 177 -6.77 20.32 -24.54
N VAL A 178 -7.56 19.71 -23.66
CA VAL A 178 -7.81 20.23 -22.32
C VAL A 178 -6.65 19.76 -21.44
N MET A 179 -5.93 20.70 -20.85
CA MET A 179 -4.88 20.41 -19.88
C MET A 179 -5.32 20.89 -18.51
N ASP A 180 -5.11 20.06 -17.50
CA ASP A 180 -5.28 20.46 -16.11
C ASP A 180 -4.07 21.29 -15.67
N LEU A 181 -4.32 22.41 -14.99
CA LEU A 181 -3.30 23.28 -14.42
C LEU A 181 -3.16 22.98 -12.91
N PRO A 182 -1.94 23.15 -12.35
CA PRO A 182 -1.72 22.89 -10.93
C PRO A 182 -2.50 23.88 -10.05
N ALA A 183 -3.10 23.37 -8.97
CA ALA A 183 -3.79 24.17 -7.95
C ALA A 183 -2.80 24.83 -6.97
N PRO A 184 -3.23 25.82 -6.17
CA PRO A 184 -2.40 26.40 -5.12
C PRO A 184 -1.99 25.34 -4.10
N MET A 185 -0.81 25.49 -3.53
CA MET A 185 -0.27 24.57 -2.52
C MET A 185 -0.06 25.32 -1.21
N VAL A 186 -0.19 24.61 -0.08
CA VAL A 186 0.11 25.17 1.25
C VAL A 186 1.17 24.32 1.95
N ARG A 187 1.93 24.96 2.82
CA ARG A 187 2.96 24.38 3.68
C ARG A 187 2.86 24.94 5.08
N VAL A 188 3.32 24.16 6.05
CA VAL A 188 3.24 24.52 7.47
C VAL A 188 4.64 24.54 8.09
N ASP A 189 4.91 25.58 8.87
CA ASP A 189 6.13 25.76 9.64
C ASP A 189 5.82 26.32 11.06
N LEU A 190 6.83 26.37 11.93
CA LEU A 190 6.77 26.99 13.24
C LEU A 190 7.62 28.26 13.26
N ASN A 191 6.98 29.40 13.47
CA ASN A 191 7.69 30.64 13.78
C ASN A 191 7.96 30.75 15.29
N ASP A 192 9.01 31.48 15.66
CA ASP A 192 9.44 31.69 17.07
C ASP A 192 9.78 30.40 17.85
N CYS A 193 10.05 29.29 17.15
CA CYS A 193 10.59 28.07 17.74
C CYS A 193 12.12 28.09 17.75
N VAL A 194 12.72 28.60 18.83
CA VAL A 194 14.17 28.40 19.05
C VAL A 194 14.38 27.00 19.61
N PRO A 195 15.06 26.08 18.89
CA PRO A 195 15.19 24.70 19.31
C PRO A 195 16.07 24.60 20.56
N VAL A 196 15.59 23.84 21.51
CA VAL A 196 16.36 23.37 22.65
C VAL A 196 17.39 22.36 22.14
N GLN A 197 18.66 22.53 22.54
CA GLN A 197 19.76 21.74 21.99
C GLN A 197 19.58 20.24 22.24
N GLY A 198 19.60 19.45 21.16
CA GLY A 198 19.47 18.00 21.20
C GLY A 198 18.06 17.48 21.41
N THR A 199 17.03 18.33 21.26
CA THR A 199 15.63 17.95 21.44
C THR A 199 14.75 18.55 20.33
N ASP A 200 13.51 18.09 20.24
CA ASP A 200 12.45 18.59 19.36
C ASP A 200 11.59 19.69 20.01
N LEU A 201 12.11 20.34 21.06
CA LEU A 201 11.37 21.30 21.88
C LEU A 201 11.74 22.74 21.50
N CYS A 202 10.76 23.64 21.55
CA CYS A 202 10.96 25.08 21.42
C CYS A 202 11.17 25.73 22.80
N THR A 203 12.10 26.67 22.95
CA THR A 203 12.30 27.38 24.24
C THR A 203 11.12 28.27 24.65
N SER A 204 10.32 28.69 23.68
CA SER A 204 9.12 29.52 23.82
C SER A 204 7.97 28.88 23.03
N ARG A 205 6.74 29.22 23.41
CA ARG A 205 5.56 28.77 22.67
C ARG A 205 5.57 29.39 21.27
N PRO A 206 5.64 28.58 20.19
CA PRO A 206 5.76 29.10 18.84
C PRO A 206 4.40 29.56 18.27
N SER A 207 4.44 30.15 17.09
CA SER A 207 3.28 30.38 16.23
C SER A 207 3.31 29.41 15.06
N LEU A 208 2.14 29.02 14.56
CA LEU A 208 2.01 28.25 13.32
C LEU A 208 2.16 29.21 12.14
N LEU A 209 3.12 28.96 11.26
CA LEU A 209 3.31 29.68 10.02
C LEU A 209 2.75 28.84 8.87
N ILE A 210 1.65 29.28 8.28
CA ILE A 210 1.08 28.67 7.08
C ILE A 210 1.52 29.51 5.89
N THR A 211 2.19 28.90 4.92
CA THR A 211 2.62 29.55 3.67
C THR A 211 1.93 28.90 2.49
N ALA A 212 1.57 29.69 1.50
CA ALA A 212 0.88 29.25 0.30
C ALA A 212 1.66 29.66 -0.95
N GLU A 213 1.63 28.82 -1.97
CA GLU A 213 2.31 29.04 -3.24
C GLU A 213 1.31 28.94 -4.39
N GLU A 214 1.26 29.98 -5.22
CA GLU A 214 0.48 30.00 -6.45
C GLU A 214 1.38 29.62 -7.64
N PRO A 215 1.19 28.43 -8.24
CA PRO A 215 2.06 27.96 -9.32
C PRO A 215 1.85 28.71 -10.66
N LEU A 216 0.73 29.42 -10.85
CA LEU A 216 0.45 30.13 -12.09
C LEU A 216 1.10 31.52 -12.11
N PRO A 217 1.84 31.87 -13.18
CA PRO A 217 2.69 33.07 -13.21
C PRO A 217 1.95 34.42 -13.22
N ASN A 218 0.64 34.41 -13.44
CA ASN A 218 -0.20 35.63 -13.48
C ASN A 218 -1.26 35.65 -12.38
N GLU A 219 -1.21 34.67 -11.48
CA GLU A 219 -2.11 34.58 -10.35
C GLU A 219 -1.30 34.74 -9.05
N GLU A 220 -1.97 35.08 -7.97
CA GLU A 220 -1.38 35.22 -6.65
C GLU A 220 -2.29 34.64 -5.56
N ILE A 221 -1.70 34.27 -4.43
CA ILE A 221 -2.48 33.93 -3.24
C ILE A 221 -3.06 35.21 -2.65
N THR A 222 -4.38 35.24 -2.56
CA THR A 222 -5.13 36.39 -2.04
C THR A 222 -5.30 36.32 -0.53
N GLN A 223 -5.46 35.11 0.01
CA GLN A 223 -5.74 34.89 1.42
C GLN A 223 -5.35 33.48 1.85
N VAL A 224 -4.95 33.34 3.12
CA VAL A 224 -4.88 32.07 3.84
C VAL A 224 -5.86 32.14 5.01
N GLU A 225 -6.70 31.12 5.15
CA GLU A 225 -7.70 31.06 6.21
C GLU A 225 -7.87 29.65 6.76
N GLY A 226 -8.48 29.57 7.93
CA GLY A 226 -8.64 28.32 8.63
C GLY A 226 -9.22 28.49 10.03
N ARG A 227 -9.17 27.43 10.81
CA ARG A 227 -9.58 27.43 12.22
C ARG A 227 -8.73 26.49 13.06
N ILE A 228 -8.57 26.84 14.33
CA ILE A 228 -8.09 25.93 15.38
C ILE A 228 -9.23 25.73 16.37
N ASN A 229 -9.73 24.49 16.46
CA ASN A 229 -11.06 24.18 17.01
C ASN A 229 -12.12 25.07 16.37
N GLU A 230 -12.91 25.78 17.18
CA GLU A 230 -13.95 26.71 16.74
C GLU A 230 -13.45 28.15 16.55
N ILE A 231 -12.14 28.38 16.61
CA ILE A 231 -11.55 29.72 16.54
C ILE A 231 -11.02 29.96 15.12
N PRO A 232 -11.69 30.78 14.28
CA PRO A 232 -11.22 31.07 12.94
C PRO A 232 -10.03 32.04 12.95
N PHE A 233 -9.17 31.92 11.94
CA PHE A 233 -8.12 32.87 11.62
C PHE A 233 -8.14 33.21 10.12
N PHE A 234 -7.64 34.39 9.78
CA PHE A 234 -7.51 34.84 8.40
C PHE A 234 -6.31 35.78 8.27
N CYS A 235 -5.55 35.63 7.18
CA CYS A 235 -4.45 36.50 6.83
C CYS A 235 -4.52 36.86 5.35
N SER A 236 -4.32 38.14 5.01
CA SER A 236 -4.24 38.56 3.61
C SER A 236 -2.86 38.21 3.03
N GLY A 237 -2.84 37.71 1.79
CA GLY A 237 -1.64 37.30 1.08
C GLY A 237 -1.26 35.83 1.30
N GLU A 238 -0.02 35.50 0.97
CA GLU A 238 0.50 34.14 0.88
C GLU A 238 0.97 33.51 2.20
N ALA A 239 0.99 34.27 3.31
CA ALA A 239 1.49 33.79 4.59
C ALA A 239 0.56 34.17 5.74
N CYS A 240 0.33 33.22 6.65
CA CYS A 240 -0.47 33.42 7.85
C CYS A 240 0.27 32.92 9.09
N GLU A 241 0.48 33.82 10.04
CA GLU A 241 1.06 33.48 11.34
C GLU A 241 -0.05 33.41 12.39
N VAL A 242 -0.24 32.22 12.97
CA VAL A 242 -1.31 31.93 13.93
C VAL A 242 -0.69 31.59 15.30
N PRO A 243 -0.87 32.44 16.32
CA PRO A 243 -0.32 32.17 17.65
C PRO A 243 -0.92 30.91 18.28
N LEU A 244 -0.07 29.95 18.64
CA LEU A 244 -0.53 28.69 19.21
C LEU A 244 -0.88 28.83 20.70
N GLN A 245 -1.94 28.15 21.12
CA GLN A 245 -2.31 27.99 22.52
C GLN A 245 -1.99 26.57 22.99
N ALA A 246 -1.71 26.42 24.29
CA ALA A 246 -1.53 25.11 24.88
C ALA A 246 -2.83 24.29 24.73
N THR A 247 -2.70 23.02 24.35
CA THR A 247 -3.81 22.08 24.19
C THR A 247 -3.79 21.02 25.28
N ASN A 248 -4.80 20.14 25.29
CA ASN A 248 -4.79 18.93 26.11
C ASN A 248 -4.10 17.77 25.34
N GLU A 249 -4.14 16.57 25.93
CA GLU A 249 -3.57 15.33 25.36
C GLU A 249 -4.12 14.95 23.97
N ARG A 250 -5.37 15.33 23.68
CA ARG A 250 -6.04 15.08 22.39
C ARG A 250 -5.74 16.13 21.33
N GLY A 251 -5.05 17.22 21.70
CA GLY A 251 -4.80 18.34 20.80
C GLY A 251 -6.05 19.19 20.52
N ALA A 252 -6.06 19.81 19.36
CA ALA A 252 -7.11 20.66 18.83
C ALA A 252 -7.31 20.36 17.34
N ALA A 253 -8.54 20.42 16.85
CA ALA A 253 -8.82 20.33 15.42
C ALA A 253 -8.15 21.50 14.68
N LEU A 254 -7.52 21.21 13.55
CA LEU A 254 -6.87 22.19 12.68
C LEU A 254 -7.44 22.04 11.28
N GLU A 255 -7.94 23.14 10.72
CA GLU A 255 -8.32 23.21 9.31
C GLU A 255 -7.73 24.45 8.67
N PHE A 256 -7.25 24.36 7.43
CA PHE A 256 -6.77 25.52 6.68
C PHE A 256 -6.69 25.28 5.17
N TRP A 257 -6.72 26.37 4.41
CA TRP A 257 -6.56 26.40 2.96
C TRP A 257 -6.11 27.81 2.52
N ALA A 258 -5.75 27.94 1.25
CA ALA A 258 -5.41 29.21 0.62
C ALA A 258 -6.33 29.50 -0.57
N GLU A 259 -6.65 30.77 -0.79
CA GLU A 259 -7.49 31.27 -1.88
C GLU A 259 -6.62 31.98 -2.93
N SER A 260 -6.84 31.67 -4.21
CA SER A 260 -6.10 32.24 -5.34
C SER A 260 -6.90 33.33 -6.06
N SER A 261 -6.19 34.29 -6.67
CA SER A 261 -6.79 35.28 -7.57
C SER A 261 -7.44 34.66 -8.81
N TYR A 262 -7.10 33.40 -9.13
CA TYR A 262 -7.75 32.62 -10.18
C TYR A 262 -9.24 32.34 -9.88
N GLY A 263 -9.65 32.42 -8.61
CA GLY A 263 -11.02 32.18 -8.15
C GLY A 263 -11.26 30.76 -7.64
N ASP A 264 -10.20 30.06 -7.25
CA ASP A 264 -10.21 28.74 -6.63
C ASP A 264 -9.32 28.68 -5.37
N SER A 265 -9.31 27.53 -4.69
CA SER A 265 -8.57 27.31 -3.46
C SER A 265 -7.55 26.17 -3.59
N SER A 266 -6.58 26.15 -2.68
CA SER A 266 -5.79 24.95 -2.41
C SER A 266 -6.69 23.80 -1.95
N ALA A 267 -6.11 22.61 -1.83
CA ALA A 267 -6.71 21.56 -1.03
C ALA A 267 -7.09 22.10 0.37
N HIS A 268 -8.26 21.69 0.86
CA HIS A 268 -8.64 21.90 2.25
C HIS A 268 -7.98 20.84 3.12
N TYR A 269 -7.16 21.29 4.06
CA TYR A 269 -6.50 20.40 5.00
C TYR A 269 -7.30 20.35 6.29
N SER A 270 -7.44 19.14 6.83
CA SER A 270 -8.09 18.87 8.11
C SER A 270 -7.24 17.88 8.89
N GLY A 271 -7.04 18.16 10.17
CA GLY A 271 -6.17 17.36 11.02
C GLY A 271 -6.22 17.79 12.48
N LEU A 272 -5.18 17.41 13.23
CA LEU A 272 -5.04 17.76 14.64
C LEU A 272 -3.71 18.48 14.89
N ILE A 273 -3.69 19.37 15.88
CA ILE A 273 -2.48 20.00 16.41
C ILE A 273 -2.45 19.88 17.93
N ARG A 274 -1.32 19.45 18.48
CA ARG A 274 -1.09 19.36 19.91
C ARG A 274 0.09 20.22 20.31
N VAL A 275 -0.13 21.07 21.31
CA VAL A 275 0.85 22.04 21.80
C VAL A 275 0.97 21.90 23.31
N THR A 276 2.07 21.34 23.78
CA THR A 276 2.24 20.99 25.20
C THR A 276 3.59 21.45 25.72
N GLU A 277 3.66 21.74 27.02
CA GLU A 277 4.93 21.89 27.70
C GLU A 277 5.46 20.50 28.03
N SER A 278 6.68 20.20 27.58
CA SER A 278 7.31 18.90 27.74
C SER A 278 8.71 19.05 28.32
N ALA A 279 9.14 18.02 29.05
CA ALA A 279 10.53 17.86 29.46
C ALA A 279 11.22 16.95 28.43
N SER A 280 12.45 17.27 28.09
CA SER A 280 13.29 16.35 27.32
C SER A 280 13.67 15.13 28.17
N ASP A 281 14.29 14.13 27.55
CA ASP A 281 14.90 12.98 28.25
C ASP A 281 15.92 13.41 29.33
N SER A 282 16.47 14.63 29.23
CA SER A 282 17.19 15.28 30.32
C SER A 282 16.21 15.99 31.26
N PRO A 283 16.14 15.62 32.56
CA PRO A 283 15.16 16.14 33.52
C PRO A 283 15.29 17.64 33.86
N PHE A 284 16.27 18.34 33.28
CA PHE A 284 16.53 19.76 33.52
C PHE A 284 16.19 20.67 32.34
N THR A 285 15.70 20.09 31.25
CA THR A 285 15.46 20.83 30.01
C THR A 285 13.98 20.72 29.66
N THR A 286 13.25 21.83 29.81
CA THR A 286 11.84 21.95 29.44
C THR A 286 11.67 22.85 28.24
N GLY A 287 10.59 22.64 27.49
CA GLY A 287 10.23 23.46 26.34
C GLY A 287 8.83 23.14 25.84
N TRP A 288 8.47 23.76 24.72
CA TRP A 288 7.19 23.57 24.05
C TRP A 288 7.34 22.57 22.93
N ARG A 289 6.51 21.52 22.93
CA ARG A 289 6.39 20.57 21.85
C ARG A 289 5.18 20.93 21.01
N VAL A 290 5.35 20.88 19.69
CA VAL A 290 4.24 20.97 18.73
C VAL A 290 4.25 19.73 17.86
N GLU A 291 3.14 19.02 17.87
CA GLU A 291 2.87 17.83 17.06
C GLU A 291 1.67 18.12 16.18
N ILE A 292 1.74 17.72 14.92
CA ILE A 292 0.68 17.94 13.94
C ILE A 292 0.33 16.58 13.32
N ILE A 293 -0.95 16.31 13.11
CA ILE A 293 -1.43 15.20 12.29
C ILE A 293 -2.19 15.87 11.15
N SER A 294 -1.65 15.86 9.92
CA SER A 294 -2.25 16.63 8.82
C SER A 294 -2.13 16.01 7.42
N GLY A 295 -1.43 14.89 7.25
CA GLY A 295 -1.14 14.33 5.92
C GLY A 295 -0.14 15.16 5.09
N LEU A 296 0.39 16.26 5.64
CA LEU A 296 1.40 17.07 4.98
C LEU A 296 2.80 16.55 5.30
N ILE A 297 3.67 16.50 4.29
CA ILE A 297 5.08 16.07 4.37
C ILE A 297 5.96 17.15 5.06
N ASP A 298 5.36 18.03 5.86
CA ASP A 298 6.03 19.15 6.52
C ASP A 298 6.10 18.94 8.05
N LEU A 299 6.75 19.88 8.75
CA LEU A 299 7.25 19.81 10.14
C LEU A 299 6.47 18.96 11.15
N ASN A 300 7.24 18.08 11.83
CA ASN A 300 6.81 17.29 13.00
C ASN A 300 5.43 16.62 12.80
N ASN A 301 5.12 16.22 11.56
CA ASN A 301 3.93 15.44 11.26
C ASN A 301 4.08 14.08 11.97
N VAL A 302 3.09 13.75 12.78
CA VAL A 302 2.96 12.42 13.36
C VAL A 302 2.40 11.54 12.25
N GLU A 303 3.21 10.59 11.80
CA GLU A 303 2.92 9.69 10.66
C GLU A 303 2.52 8.28 11.13
N GLY A 304 2.20 7.41 10.17
CA GLY A 304 1.92 5.99 10.42
C GLY A 304 0.59 5.75 11.12
N CYS A 305 0.55 4.81 12.07
CA CYS A 305 -0.71 4.40 12.70
C CYS A 305 -1.39 5.51 13.52
N ALA A 306 -0.60 6.39 14.13
CA ALA A 306 -1.13 7.55 14.86
C ALA A 306 -1.90 8.51 13.94
N GLU A 307 -1.40 8.72 12.72
CA GLU A 307 -2.07 9.50 11.67
C GLU A 307 -3.35 8.82 11.19
N ILE A 308 -3.26 7.52 10.88
CA ILE A 308 -4.41 6.71 10.44
C ILE A 308 -5.57 6.82 11.43
N TRP A 309 -5.27 6.77 12.73
CA TRP A 309 -6.30 6.86 13.77
C TRP A 309 -6.65 8.27 14.19
N GLN A 310 -5.94 9.29 13.69
CA GLN A 310 -6.03 10.68 14.14
C GLN A 310 -5.92 10.77 15.67
N THR A 311 -4.87 10.17 16.22
CA THR A 311 -4.61 10.15 17.67
C THR A 311 -3.15 10.42 17.94
N PHE A 312 -2.87 11.18 18.99
CA PHE A 312 -1.49 11.42 19.40
C PHE A 312 -1.01 10.34 20.38
N PRO A 313 0.27 9.95 20.33
CA PRO A 313 0.91 9.18 21.40
C PRO A 313 0.74 9.86 22.77
N PRO A 314 0.73 9.11 23.89
CA PRO A 314 0.54 9.68 25.22
C PRO A 314 1.61 10.74 25.56
N LEU A 315 1.25 11.74 26.38
CA LEU A 315 2.21 12.72 26.87
C LEU A 315 3.20 12.09 27.85
N GLY A 316 4.46 12.50 27.77
CA GLY A 316 5.54 11.96 28.59
C GLY A 316 6.16 10.72 27.98
N THR A 317 6.64 9.81 28.83
CA THR A 317 7.26 8.56 28.38
C THR A 317 6.15 7.54 28.10
N PRO A 318 5.98 7.06 26.85
CA PRO A 318 5.03 5.98 26.57
C PRO A 318 5.43 4.70 27.32
N PRO A 319 4.51 3.72 27.47
CA PRO A 319 4.87 2.39 27.93
C PRO A 319 6.08 1.85 27.16
N GLU A 320 6.94 1.06 27.81
CA GLU A 320 8.19 0.58 27.21
C GLU A 320 7.97 -0.11 25.86
N TRP A 321 6.91 -0.91 25.74
CA TRP A 321 6.54 -1.61 24.51
C TRP A 321 6.09 -0.67 23.37
N LEU A 322 5.70 0.57 23.65
CA LEU A 322 5.37 1.62 22.67
C LEU A 322 6.46 2.70 22.56
N SER A 323 7.65 2.47 23.11
CA SER A 323 8.75 3.43 23.02
C SER A 323 9.52 3.32 21.70
N SER A 324 10.05 4.46 21.25
CA SER A 324 11.04 4.54 20.17
C SER A 324 12.29 5.26 20.68
N PRO A 325 13.26 4.56 21.28
CA PRO A 325 14.48 5.18 21.74
C PRO A 325 15.27 5.81 20.58
N SER A 326 16.00 6.89 20.87
CA SER A 326 16.84 7.60 19.91
C SER A 326 18.10 6.83 19.48
N HIS A 327 18.46 5.76 20.19
CA HIS A 327 19.64 4.96 19.92
C HIS A 327 19.33 3.45 19.92
N PRO A 328 19.80 2.69 18.90
CA PRO A 328 19.54 1.25 18.80
C PRO A 328 19.98 0.43 20.01
N ASN A 329 21.06 0.82 20.68
CA ASN A 329 21.58 0.07 21.84
C ASN A 329 20.58 0.00 23.00
N VAL A 330 19.59 0.88 23.05
CA VAL A 330 18.52 0.86 24.07
C VAL A 330 17.51 -0.25 23.79
N LEU A 331 17.41 -0.73 22.54
CA LEU A 331 16.58 -1.88 22.17
C LEU A 331 17.20 -3.21 22.57
N GLN A 332 18.46 -3.25 23.03
CA GLN A 332 19.16 -4.51 23.28
C GLN A 332 18.47 -5.37 24.33
N THR A 333 18.31 -6.65 24.02
CA THR A 333 17.73 -7.67 24.89
C THR A 333 18.73 -8.81 25.12
N SER A 334 18.52 -9.61 26.16
CA SER A 334 19.34 -10.80 26.45
C SER A 334 18.46 -12.00 26.70
N GLU A 335 17.42 -12.17 25.88
CA GLU A 335 16.44 -13.23 26.05
C GLU A 335 17.01 -14.56 25.53
N PRO A 336 16.91 -15.66 26.31
CA PRO A 336 17.49 -16.94 25.97
C PRO A 336 16.55 -17.75 25.05
N TYR A 337 16.34 -17.27 23.82
CA TYR A 337 15.44 -17.84 22.83
C TYR A 337 15.80 -19.29 22.46
N THR A 338 14.98 -20.24 22.90
CA THR A 338 15.20 -21.69 22.69
C THR A 338 14.94 -22.13 21.26
N PHE A 339 14.00 -21.48 20.56
CA PHE A 339 13.76 -21.74 19.14
C PHE A 339 14.95 -21.28 18.32
N LEU A 340 15.37 -20.02 18.49
CA LEU A 340 16.54 -19.45 17.80
C LEU A 340 17.80 -20.29 18.02
N ALA A 341 18.07 -20.67 19.28
CA ALA A 341 19.19 -21.55 19.61
C ALA A 341 19.07 -22.90 18.88
N GLY A 342 17.86 -23.48 18.82
CA GLY A 342 17.61 -24.72 18.09
C GLY A 342 17.93 -24.60 16.62
N GLN A 343 17.49 -23.52 15.97
CA GLN A 343 17.78 -23.24 14.55
C GLN A 343 19.28 -23.09 14.31
N MET A 344 19.98 -22.33 15.16
CA MET A 344 21.44 -22.15 15.04
C MET A 344 22.23 -23.46 15.17
N ILE A 345 21.76 -24.39 16.02
CA ILE A 345 22.37 -25.71 16.17
C ILE A 345 22.09 -26.57 14.93
N GLN A 346 20.86 -26.54 14.41
CA GLN A 346 20.46 -27.31 13.23
C GLN A 346 21.24 -26.89 11.98
N GLU A 347 21.45 -25.58 11.80
CA GLU A 347 22.28 -25.02 10.71
C GLU A 347 23.80 -25.18 10.96
N GLY A 348 24.20 -25.69 12.14
CA GLY A 348 25.60 -25.95 12.45
C GLY A 348 26.43 -24.71 12.79
N TYR A 349 25.79 -23.58 13.10
CA TYR A 349 26.48 -22.38 13.59
C TYR A 349 27.05 -22.56 15.00
N VAL A 350 26.55 -23.52 15.76
CA VAL A 350 27.00 -23.83 17.12
C VAL A 350 27.39 -25.31 17.24
N ASP A 351 28.59 -25.56 17.77
CA ASP A 351 29.06 -26.93 18.05
C ASP A 351 28.52 -27.45 19.39
N THR A 352 27.56 -28.36 19.30
CA THR A 352 26.93 -29.05 20.43
C THR A 352 27.33 -30.52 20.53
N SER A 353 28.42 -30.94 19.89
CA SER A 353 28.90 -32.33 19.92
C SER A 353 29.24 -32.86 21.32
N HIS A 354 29.37 -31.97 22.30
CA HIS A 354 29.59 -32.28 23.70
C HIS A 354 28.29 -32.53 24.49
N CYS A 355 27.13 -32.20 23.93
CA CYS A 355 25.82 -32.46 24.53
C CYS A 355 25.34 -33.88 24.19
N ASP A 356 24.80 -34.59 25.19
CA ASP A 356 24.34 -35.99 25.02
C ASP A 356 23.19 -36.11 24.00
N ASP A 357 22.39 -35.06 23.85
CA ASP A 357 21.26 -34.95 22.93
C ASP A 357 21.60 -34.13 21.67
N TRP A 358 22.89 -33.90 21.41
CA TRP A 358 23.36 -33.01 20.34
C TRP A 358 22.83 -31.56 20.49
N GLY A 359 22.41 -31.18 21.69
CA GLY A 359 21.92 -29.84 22.00
C GLY A 359 20.46 -29.60 21.60
N LEU A 360 19.71 -30.60 21.15
CA LEU A 360 18.34 -30.45 20.65
C LEU A 360 17.34 -31.30 21.43
N SER A 361 16.15 -30.74 21.64
CA SER A 361 14.97 -31.45 22.12
C SER A 361 14.29 -32.24 21.00
N GLU A 362 13.29 -33.06 21.36
CA GLU A 362 12.53 -33.86 20.40
C GLU A 362 11.73 -33.03 19.37
N TYR A 363 11.46 -31.75 19.68
CA TYR A 363 10.72 -30.81 18.82
C TYR A 363 11.65 -29.84 18.06
N GLY A 364 12.97 -30.04 18.09
CA GLY A 364 13.94 -29.19 17.37
C GLY A 364 14.32 -27.89 18.08
N TYR A 365 13.69 -27.55 19.20
CA TYR A 365 14.15 -26.47 20.10
C TYR A 365 15.45 -26.88 20.80
N ALA A 366 16.27 -25.92 21.19
CA ALA A 366 17.48 -26.22 21.95
C ALA A 366 17.16 -26.90 23.29
N SER A 367 17.92 -27.94 23.64
CA SER A 367 17.96 -28.48 24.99
C SER A 367 18.64 -27.51 25.94
N GLN A 368 18.63 -27.79 27.26
CA GLN A 368 19.36 -26.95 28.22
C GLN A 368 20.85 -26.82 27.86
N CYS A 369 21.49 -27.93 27.47
CA CYS A 369 22.90 -27.93 27.06
C CYS A 369 23.10 -27.15 25.76
N GLY A 370 22.24 -27.35 24.76
CA GLY A 370 22.31 -26.62 23.49
C GLY A 370 22.09 -25.12 23.64
N LEU A 371 21.14 -24.71 24.49
CA LEU A 371 20.88 -23.32 24.78
C LEU A 371 22.11 -22.68 25.42
N GLU A 372 22.67 -23.30 26.47
CA GLU A 372 23.89 -22.81 27.14
C GLU A 372 25.07 -22.67 26.16
N ALA A 373 25.25 -23.62 25.25
CA ALA A 373 26.26 -23.56 24.21
C ALA A 373 26.03 -22.42 23.19
N SER A 374 24.77 -22.06 22.95
CA SER A 374 24.36 -21.09 21.93
C SER A 374 24.17 -19.66 22.46
N LEU A 375 24.08 -19.45 23.78
CA LEU A 375 23.69 -18.16 24.39
C LEU A 375 24.45 -16.95 23.84
N ALA A 376 25.76 -17.06 23.65
CA ALA A 376 26.57 -15.96 23.14
C ALA A 376 26.15 -15.53 21.72
N LEU A 377 25.85 -16.50 20.85
CA LEU A 377 25.40 -16.22 19.49
C LEU A 377 23.94 -15.75 19.48
N VAL A 378 23.08 -16.33 20.31
CA VAL A 378 21.68 -15.91 20.49
C VAL A 378 21.59 -14.44 20.90
N TYR A 379 22.40 -14.00 21.85
CA TYR A 379 22.43 -12.60 22.30
C TYR A 379 23.02 -11.67 21.24
N LEU A 380 24.04 -12.12 20.50
CA LEU A 380 24.60 -11.32 19.41
C LEU A 380 23.57 -11.14 18.28
N TRP A 381 22.93 -12.23 17.88
CA TRP A 381 22.01 -12.28 16.74
C TRP A 381 20.76 -11.43 16.96
N GLN A 382 20.08 -11.62 18.10
CA GLN A 382 18.84 -10.88 18.40
C GLN A 382 19.02 -9.35 18.45
N ASN A 383 20.26 -8.87 18.63
CA ASN A 383 20.60 -7.44 18.71
C ASN A 383 21.33 -6.92 17.47
N THR A 384 21.69 -7.80 16.52
CA THR A 384 22.37 -7.40 15.27
C THR A 384 21.47 -6.51 14.42
N PHE A 385 20.14 -6.69 14.53
CA PHE A 385 19.14 -6.02 13.71
C PHE A 385 18.55 -4.75 14.35
N ASP A 386 18.95 -4.37 15.57
CA ASP A 386 18.37 -3.24 16.31
C ASP A 386 18.39 -1.93 15.52
N LYS A 387 19.47 -1.69 14.78
CA LYS A 387 19.58 -0.50 13.93
C LYS A 387 18.57 -0.51 12.79
N LEU A 388 18.38 -1.66 12.13
CA LEU A 388 17.46 -1.80 11.01
C LEU A 388 16.01 -1.74 11.49
N ILE A 389 15.70 -2.35 12.64
CA ILE A 389 14.40 -2.24 13.30
C ILE A 389 14.08 -0.78 13.64
N LEU A 390 15.01 -0.05 14.27
CA LEU A 390 14.80 1.36 14.57
C LEU A 390 14.58 2.19 13.29
N GLN A 391 15.36 1.92 12.24
CA GLN A 391 15.23 2.65 10.98
C GLN A 391 13.88 2.39 10.30
N SER A 392 13.46 1.13 10.18
CA SER A 392 12.17 0.75 9.61
C SER A 392 11.01 1.34 10.41
N SER A 393 11.12 1.29 11.73
CA SER A 393 10.17 1.93 12.67
C SER A 393 10.02 3.43 12.42
N LEU A 394 11.12 4.16 12.28
CA LEU A 394 11.11 5.60 12.02
C LEU A 394 10.50 5.93 10.65
N GLN A 395 10.76 5.10 9.63
CA GLN A 395 10.23 5.30 8.28
C GLN A 395 8.72 5.05 8.21
N ALA A 396 8.22 4.05 8.94
CA ALA A 396 6.81 3.69 8.93
C ALA A 396 5.97 4.41 10.01
N GLY A 397 6.57 5.17 10.92
CA GLY A 397 5.85 5.77 12.05
C GLY A 397 5.31 4.76 13.06
N ILE A 398 6.00 3.63 13.25
CA ILE A 398 5.64 2.54 14.18
C ILE A 398 6.61 2.54 15.36
N PRO A 399 6.21 2.27 16.62
CA PRO A 399 7.15 2.18 17.73
C PRO A 399 8.21 1.09 17.56
N SER A 400 9.50 1.41 17.72
CA SER A 400 10.57 0.44 17.46
C SER A 400 10.61 -0.69 18.49
N SER A 401 10.26 -0.40 19.74
CA SER A 401 10.17 -1.43 20.79
C SER A 401 9.03 -2.41 20.50
N LEU A 402 7.91 -1.93 19.95
CA LEU A 402 6.80 -2.78 19.51
C LEU A 402 7.25 -3.69 18.37
N LEU A 403 7.86 -3.11 17.33
CA LEU A 403 8.34 -3.86 16.16
C LEU A 403 9.34 -4.96 16.59
N LYS A 404 10.29 -4.64 17.47
CA LYS A 404 11.25 -5.63 18.00
C LYS A 404 10.55 -6.74 18.79
N ARG A 405 9.56 -6.40 19.63
CA ARG A 405 8.80 -7.37 20.42
C ARG A 405 7.96 -8.31 19.55
N ILE A 406 7.37 -7.79 18.47
CA ILE A 406 6.67 -8.63 17.48
C ILE A 406 7.66 -9.60 16.82
N VAL A 407 8.81 -9.12 16.32
CA VAL A 407 9.84 -9.99 15.71
C VAL A 407 10.34 -11.06 16.70
N ALA A 408 10.55 -10.68 17.95
CA ALA A 408 10.91 -11.60 19.02
C ALA A 408 9.85 -12.69 19.24
N ARG A 409 8.58 -12.31 19.19
CA ARG A 409 7.47 -13.24 19.38
C ARG A 409 7.26 -14.17 18.19
N GLU A 410 7.28 -13.62 16.99
CA GLU A 410 6.99 -14.35 15.76
C GLU A 410 8.11 -15.33 15.43
N SER A 411 9.32 -14.82 15.25
CA SER A 411 10.42 -15.62 14.71
C SER A 411 11.51 -15.93 15.71
N GLN A 412 11.48 -15.33 16.90
CA GLN A 412 12.65 -15.23 17.79
C GLN A 412 13.90 -14.78 17.02
N PHE A 413 13.72 -13.84 16.08
CA PHE A 413 14.75 -13.34 15.18
C PHE A 413 15.30 -14.37 14.17
N TRP A 414 14.60 -15.46 13.87
CA TRP A 414 14.98 -16.38 12.80
C TRP A 414 14.25 -16.06 11.48
N PRO A 415 14.93 -15.51 10.47
CA PRO A 415 14.25 -14.90 9.32
C PRO A 415 13.85 -15.86 8.20
N GLU A 416 14.36 -17.09 8.20
CA GLU A 416 14.10 -18.01 7.09
C GLU A 416 12.65 -18.50 7.08
N THR A 417 12.20 -18.86 5.88
CA THR A 417 10.84 -19.34 5.66
C THR A 417 10.59 -20.65 6.39
N THR A 418 9.63 -20.66 7.31
CA THR A 418 9.20 -21.88 8.01
C THR A 418 8.03 -22.54 7.26
N GLN A 419 7.85 -23.84 7.46
CA GLN A 419 6.77 -24.63 6.83
C GLN A 419 6.09 -25.57 7.82
N GLU A 420 5.78 -25.09 9.04
CA GLU A 420 5.14 -25.94 10.04
C GLU A 420 3.66 -26.21 9.70
N LEU A 421 2.85 -25.15 9.63
CA LEU A 421 1.42 -25.21 9.32
C LEU A 421 1.09 -24.42 8.05
N TYR A 422 1.69 -23.23 7.92
CA TYR A 422 1.65 -22.37 6.75
C TYR A 422 3.08 -22.03 6.34
N ARG A 423 3.25 -21.44 5.15
CA ARG A 423 4.51 -20.79 4.81
C ARG A 423 4.52 -19.39 5.39
N GLU A 424 5.51 -19.13 6.23
CA GLU A 424 5.70 -17.87 6.93
C GLU A 424 7.06 -17.28 6.53
N TYR A 425 7.09 -16.00 6.17
CA TYR A 425 8.24 -15.39 5.52
C TYR A 425 8.81 -14.23 6.37
N GLY A 426 10.13 -14.15 6.44
CA GLY A 426 10.86 -13.04 7.05
C GLY A 426 10.70 -12.97 8.57
N PHE A 427 11.19 -11.89 9.19
CA PHE A 427 11.22 -11.74 10.65
C PHE A 427 9.85 -11.67 11.34
N GLY A 428 8.83 -11.21 10.62
CA GLY A 428 7.46 -11.16 11.10
C GLY A 428 6.66 -12.42 10.83
N HIS A 429 7.25 -13.47 10.24
CA HIS A 429 6.57 -14.71 9.85
C HIS A 429 5.26 -14.45 9.09
N MET A 430 5.36 -13.59 8.06
CA MET A 430 4.19 -13.16 7.31
C MET A 430 3.62 -14.27 6.43
N THR A 431 2.30 -14.41 6.38
CA THR A 431 1.59 -15.41 5.58
C THR A 431 0.95 -14.79 4.32
N GLU A 432 0.39 -15.61 3.44
CA GLU A 432 -0.43 -15.14 2.31
C GLU A 432 -1.60 -14.25 2.78
N LEU A 433 -2.20 -14.53 3.94
CA LEU A 433 -3.27 -13.69 4.48
C LEU A 433 -2.73 -12.34 4.96
N GLY A 434 -1.53 -12.29 5.53
CA GLY A 434 -0.85 -11.03 5.84
C GLY A 434 -0.58 -10.20 4.58
N ALA A 435 -0.13 -10.85 3.50
CA ALA A 435 0.09 -10.19 2.21
C ALA A 435 -1.20 -9.65 1.62
N ASP A 436 -2.31 -10.40 1.73
CA ASP A 436 -3.63 -9.95 1.32
C ASP A 436 -4.06 -8.69 2.10
N THR A 437 -3.91 -8.70 3.43
CA THR A 437 -4.21 -7.55 4.29
C THR A 437 -3.38 -6.33 3.90
N THR A 438 -2.09 -6.49 3.63
CA THR A 438 -1.20 -5.40 3.24
C THR A 438 -1.65 -4.76 1.93
N LEU A 439 -1.86 -5.56 0.89
CA LEU A 439 -2.25 -5.08 -0.43
C LEU A 439 -3.67 -4.49 -0.45
N LEU A 440 -4.55 -4.95 0.44
CA LEU A 440 -5.92 -4.47 0.54
C LEU A 440 -6.04 -3.17 1.35
N TRP A 441 -5.29 -3.05 2.46
CA TRP A 441 -5.50 -1.99 3.45
C TRP A 441 -4.40 -0.93 3.50
N ASN A 442 -3.24 -1.18 2.89
CA ASN A 442 -2.20 -0.17 2.70
C ASN A 442 -2.20 0.29 1.24
N TRP A 443 -3.04 1.28 0.95
CA TRP A 443 -3.25 1.79 -0.41
C TRP A 443 -1.99 2.40 -1.01
N ASP A 444 -1.29 3.23 -0.25
CA ASP A 444 -0.07 3.91 -0.72
C ASP A 444 1.04 2.91 -1.07
N PHE A 445 1.15 1.83 -0.28
CA PHE A 445 2.01 0.70 -0.62
C PHE A 445 1.55 0.00 -1.91
N TYR A 446 0.25 -0.34 -2.01
CA TYR A 446 -0.30 -1.02 -3.18
C TYR A 446 -0.10 -0.23 -4.48
N GLU A 447 -0.31 1.09 -4.48
CA GLU A 447 -0.13 1.93 -5.67
C GLU A 447 1.31 1.94 -6.17
N GLN A 448 2.28 1.83 -5.26
CA GLN A 448 3.69 1.77 -5.61
C GLN A 448 4.13 0.35 -6.02
N PHE A 449 3.63 -0.67 -5.32
CA PHE A 449 4.06 -2.05 -5.50
C PHE A 449 3.42 -2.71 -6.73
N CYS A 450 2.12 -2.51 -6.96
CA CYS A 450 1.41 -3.20 -8.04
C CYS A 450 2.02 -2.97 -9.43
N PRO A 451 2.41 -1.75 -9.84
CA PRO A 451 3.02 -1.50 -11.15
C PRO A 451 4.38 -2.18 -11.37
N LEU A 452 5.03 -2.68 -10.31
CA LEU A 452 6.28 -3.45 -10.40
C LEU A 452 6.02 -4.91 -10.82
N VAL A 453 4.79 -5.39 -10.64
CA VAL A 453 4.40 -6.80 -10.83
C VAL A 453 3.40 -6.96 -11.97
N LEU A 454 2.43 -6.04 -12.08
CA LEU A 454 1.34 -6.08 -13.06
C LEU A 454 1.36 -4.83 -13.95
N GLU A 455 0.64 -4.89 -15.08
CA GLU A 455 0.45 -3.74 -15.96
C GLU A 455 -0.32 -2.61 -15.24
N VAL A 456 0.12 -1.36 -15.45
CA VAL A 456 -0.42 -0.15 -14.79
C VAL A 456 -1.94 -0.05 -14.89
N GLY A 457 -2.52 -0.38 -16.05
CA GLY A 457 -3.98 -0.32 -16.26
C GLY A 457 -4.77 -1.30 -15.39
N ARG A 458 -4.18 -2.43 -14.97
CA ARG A 458 -4.80 -3.34 -14.00
C ARG A 458 -4.75 -2.77 -12.59
N CYS A 459 -3.63 -2.18 -12.20
CA CYS A 459 -3.44 -1.64 -10.85
C CYS A 459 -4.45 -0.56 -10.49
N GLN A 460 -4.88 0.25 -11.48
CA GLN A 460 -5.89 1.30 -11.33
C GLN A 460 -7.29 0.80 -10.90
N LEU A 461 -7.57 -0.51 -11.01
CA LEU A 461 -8.83 -1.08 -10.51
C LEU A 461 -8.89 -1.13 -8.98
N GLY A 462 -7.73 -1.10 -8.31
CA GLY A 462 -7.59 -1.38 -6.89
C GLY A 462 -7.58 -2.89 -6.58
N TYR A 463 -6.85 -3.27 -5.52
CA TYR A 463 -6.57 -4.66 -5.20
C TYR A 463 -7.82 -5.55 -5.11
N ALA A 464 -8.86 -5.08 -4.42
CA ALA A 464 -10.12 -5.82 -4.22
C ALA A 464 -10.90 -6.11 -5.52
N ALA A 465 -10.66 -5.34 -6.59
CA ALA A 465 -11.34 -5.48 -7.87
C ALA A 465 -10.55 -6.32 -8.89
N LEU A 466 -9.31 -6.72 -8.56
CA LEU A 466 -8.51 -7.61 -9.38
C LEU A 466 -9.10 -9.03 -9.40
N ASP A 467 -8.84 -9.77 -10.47
CA ASP A 467 -9.17 -11.19 -10.53
C ASP A 467 -8.25 -12.02 -9.61
N ASP A 468 -8.73 -13.20 -9.20
CA ASP A 468 -8.04 -14.09 -8.26
C ASP A 468 -6.57 -14.37 -8.63
N TRP A 469 -6.27 -14.48 -9.93
CA TRP A 469 -4.91 -14.74 -10.40
C TRP A 469 -4.01 -13.52 -10.22
N SER A 470 -4.51 -12.32 -10.54
CA SER A 470 -3.77 -11.08 -10.32
C SER A 470 -3.54 -10.82 -8.82
N GLN A 471 -4.53 -11.08 -7.96
CA GLN A 471 -4.35 -10.98 -6.51
C GLN A 471 -3.30 -11.97 -5.99
N ALA A 472 -3.41 -13.25 -6.38
CA ALA A 472 -2.45 -14.28 -6.00
C ALA A 472 -1.02 -13.97 -6.49
N THR A 473 -0.89 -13.37 -7.68
CA THR A 473 0.40 -12.96 -8.23
C THR A 473 1.03 -11.85 -7.39
N LEU A 474 0.26 -10.84 -6.98
CA LEU A 474 0.77 -9.77 -6.11
C LEU A 474 1.16 -10.29 -4.72
N ARG A 475 0.35 -11.16 -4.11
CA ARG A 475 0.69 -11.79 -2.82
C ARG A 475 1.97 -12.60 -2.93
N GLY A 476 2.09 -13.42 -3.98
CA GLY A 476 3.28 -14.23 -4.22
C GLY A 476 4.54 -13.38 -4.45
N ALA A 477 4.43 -12.29 -5.21
CA ALA A 477 5.52 -11.35 -5.42
C ALA A 477 5.95 -10.69 -4.09
N LEU A 478 4.99 -10.21 -3.29
CA LEU A 478 5.27 -9.59 -1.99
C LEU A 478 6.00 -10.55 -1.03
N LEU A 479 5.49 -11.78 -0.88
CA LEU A 479 6.12 -12.78 -0.01
C LEU A 479 7.51 -13.18 -0.52
N SER A 480 7.70 -13.26 -1.84
CA SER A 480 9.01 -13.50 -2.43
C SER A 480 10.00 -12.38 -2.14
N GLU A 481 9.54 -11.14 -1.91
CA GLU A 481 10.39 -10.01 -1.48
C GLU A 481 10.69 -10.01 0.03
N MET A 482 10.01 -10.84 0.81
CA MET A 482 10.30 -10.99 2.24
C MET A 482 11.23 -12.16 2.55
N GLU A 483 11.36 -13.09 1.62
CA GLU A 483 12.16 -14.29 1.78
C GLU A 483 13.64 -13.96 2.00
N ILE A 484 14.20 -14.51 3.07
CA ILE A 484 15.61 -14.38 3.45
C ILE A 484 16.22 -15.78 3.45
N PHE A 485 17.38 -15.92 2.82
CA PHE A 485 18.20 -17.12 2.84
C PHE A 485 19.45 -16.86 3.66
N LEU A 486 19.74 -17.72 4.63
CA LEU A 486 20.91 -17.56 5.47
C LEU A 486 22.16 -18.17 4.80
N PRO A 487 23.32 -17.51 4.92
CA PRO A 487 24.59 -18.04 4.43
C PRO A 487 25.22 -19.06 5.40
N ASP A 488 26.03 -19.99 4.88
CA ASP A 488 26.82 -20.96 5.70
C ASP A 488 27.61 -20.30 6.85
N ASN A 489 28.00 -19.04 6.68
CA ASN A 489 28.64 -18.24 7.72
C ASN A 489 27.69 -17.13 8.15
N VAL A 490 27.14 -17.26 9.36
CA VAL A 490 26.19 -16.34 10.00
C VAL A 490 26.59 -14.84 9.94
N TYR A 491 27.88 -14.53 9.83
CA TYR A 491 28.38 -13.15 9.73
C TYR A 491 28.26 -12.53 8.34
N ASP A 492 27.94 -13.32 7.31
CA ASP A 492 27.83 -12.87 5.92
C ASP A 492 26.37 -12.57 5.51
N ILE A 493 25.47 -12.37 6.48
CA ILE A 493 24.06 -12.08 6.23
C ILE A 493 23.89 -10.81 5.39
N ASP A 494 22.98 -10.87 4.42
CA ASP A 494 22.62 -9.74 3.58
C ASP A 494 21.73 -8.75 4.35
N LEU A 495 22.35 -7.71 4.92
CA LEU A 495 21.65 -6.69 5.70
C LEU A 495 20.72 -5.81 4.85
N GLU A 496 20.98 -5.68 3.54
CA GLU A 496 20.09 -4.93 2.63
C GLU A 496 18.79 -5.71 2.48
N ARG A 497 18.89 -7.04 2.28
CA ARG A 497 17.71 -7.90 2.22
C ARG A 497 16.93 -7.95 3.54
N VAL A 498 17.62 -7.90 4.68
CA VAL A 498 16.98 -7.81 5.99
C VAL A 498 16.22 -6.48 6.15
N GLU A 499 16.82 -5.37 5.72
CA GLU A 499 16.19 -4.04 5.75
C GLU A 499 14.91 -4.04 4.91
N GLU A 500 14.95 -4.58 3.69
CA GLU A 500 13.77 -4.71 2.82
C GLU A 500 12.65 -5.53 3.50
N SER A 501 12.98 -6.70 4.03
CA SER A 501 12.01 -7.59 4.69
C SER A 501 11.35 -6.94 5.92
N LEU A 502 12.13 -6.22 6.74
CA LEU A 502 11.61 -5.47 7.89
C LEU A 502 10.73 -4.30 7.47
N SER A 503 11.10 -3.57 6.41
CA SER A 503 10.27 -2.50 5.87
C SER A 503 8.94 -3.01 5.32
N LEU A 504 8.94 -4.11 4.55
CA LEU A 504 7.69 -4.74 4.09
C LEU A 504 6.82 -5.23 5.25
N PHE A 505 7.44 -5.72 6.32
CA PHE A 505 6.69 -6.08 7.52
C PHE A 505 6.07 -4.87 8.22
N SER A 506 6.77 -3.73 8.27
CA SER A 506 6.21 -2.47 8.78
C SER A 506 5.01 -2.00 7.94
N GLU A 507 5.06 -2.13 6.61
CA GLU A 507 3.91 -1.83 5.72
C GLU A 507 2.70 -2.72 6.01
N THR A 508 2.93 -3.96 6.44
CA THR A 508 1.88 -4.90 6.85
C THR A 508 1.20 -4.45 8.13
N LEU A 509 1.97 -3.96 9.09
CA LEU A 509 1.42 -3.39 10.33
C LEU A 509 0.62 -2.12 10.05
N LEU A 510 1.07 -1.26 9.13
CA LEU A 510 0.29 -0.10 8.67
C LEU A 510 -1.06 -0.53 8.06
N GLY A 511 -1.06 -1.56 7.21
CA GLY A 511 -2.31 -2.14 6.68
C GLY A 511 -3.26 -2.61 7.79
N ASN A 512 -2.72 -3.25 8.84
CA ASN A 512 -3.52 -3.63 10.02
C ASN A 512 -4.06 -2.42 10.77
N CYS A 513 -3.28 -1.35 10.94
CA CYS A 513 -3.72 -0.11 11.56
C CYS A 513 -4.89 0.52 10.79
N THR A 514 -4.79 0.60 9.46
CA THR A 514 -5.87 1.10 8.59
C THR A 514 -7.12 0.25 8.75
N GLN A 515 -6.98 -1.07 8.77
CA GLN A 515 -8.10 -1.98 8.94
C GLN A 515 -8.82 -1.78 10.29
N VAL A 516 -8.06 -1.63 11.39
CA VAL A 516 -8.61 -1.31 12.72
C VAL A 516 -9.36 0.02 12.70
N GLY A 517 -8.76 1.06 12.13
CA GLY A 517 -9.38 2.37 11.99
C GLY A 517 -10.71 2.28 11.25
N GLN A 518 -10.72 1.57 10.13
CA GLN A 518 -11.93 1.35 9.33
C GLN A 518 -13.01 0.57 10.08
N MET A 519 -12.66 -0.48 10.82
CA MET A 519 -13.64 -1.25 11.61
C MET A 519 -14.33 -0.36 12.64
N ILE A 520 -13.55 0.44 13.36
CA ILE A 520 -14.07 1.36 14.37
C ILE A 520 -14.98 2.40 13.73
N SER A 521 -14.51 3.08 12.68
CA SER A 521 -15.31 4.12 12.01
C SER A 521 -16.58 3.57 11.38
N TYR A 522 -16.54 2.35 10.82
CA TYR A 522 -17.73 1.72 10.27
C TYR A 522 -18.78 1.39 11.33
N GLU A 523 -18.36 0.91 12.51
CA GLU A 523 -19.30 0.57 13.59
C GLU A 523 -19.81 1.79 14.37
N THR A 524 -19.00 2.85 14.47
CA THR A 524 -19.26 3.96 15.42
C THR A 524 -19.55 5.31 14.78
N ASP A 525 -19.37 5.45 13.47
CA ASP A 525 -19.41 6.74 12.74
C ASP A 525 -18.43 7.79 13.33
N GLN A 526 -17.38 7.36 14.03
CA GLN A 526 -16.36 8.22 14.67
C GLN A 526 -14.95 7.82 14.25
N THR A 527 -14.02 8.77 14.32
CA THR A 527 -12.62 8.46 14.06
C THR A 527 -12.03 7.69 15.25
N ALA A 528 -11.19 6.70 14.97
CA ALA A 528 -10.72 5.75 15.99
C ALA A 528 -10.08 6.44 17.23
N GLY A 529 -9.29 7.48 17.01
CA GLY A 529 -8.65 8.29 18.06
C GLY A 529 -9.60 9.11 18.93
N GLU A 530 -10.85 9.33 18.52
CA GLU A 530 -11.84 10.08 19.31
C GLU A 530 -12.38 9.24 20.47
N ILE A 531 -12.43 7.92 20.29
CA ILE A 531 -13.11 6.98 21.19
C ILE A 531 -12.19 5.96 21.86
N SER A 532 -10.98 5.78 21.33
CA SER A 532 -9.98 4.84 21.85
C SER A 532 -8.63 5.54 22.01
N SER A 533 -7.87 5.15 23.04
CA SER A 533 -6.54 5.69 23.25
C SER A 533 -5.53 5.12 22.24
N TYR A 534 -4.42 5.83 22.03
CA TYR A 534 -3.29 5.32 21.22
C TYR A 534 -2.83 3.93 21.66
N GLU A 535 -2.81 3.68 22.97
CA GLU A 535 -2.40 2.40 23.54
C GLU A 535 -3.43 1.29 23.26
N ASP A 536 -4.72 1.58 23.39
CA ASP A 536 -5.80 0.63 23.07
C ASP A 536 -5.79 0.28 21.57
N LEU A 537 -5.58 1.28 20.71
CA LEU A 537 -5.56 1.09 19.25
C LEU A 537 -4.39 0.20 18.80
N TRP A 538 -3.23 0.31 19.44
CA TRP A 538 -2.15 -0.64 19.21
C TRP A 538 -2.48 -2.05 19.66
N ARG A 539 -3.16 -2.24 20.80
CA ARG A 539 -3.63 -3.57 21.21
C ARG A 539 -4.67 -4.14 20.27
N PHE A 540 -5.58 -3.31 19.76
CA PHE A 540 -6.50 -3.72 18.70
C PHE A 540 -5.76 -4.12 17.43
N THR A 541 -4.69 -3.41 17.06
CA THR A 541 -3.85 -3.76 15.91
C THR A 541 -3.16 -5.09 16.07
N LEU A 542 -2.59 -5.36 17.25
CA LEU A 542 -2.01 -6.67 17.56
C LEU A 542 -3.06 -7.79 17.52
N ALA A 543 -4.25 -7.51 18.06
CA ALA A 543 -5.37 -8.45 18.01
C ALA A 543 -5.84 -8.72 16.58
N ASN A 544 -5.87 -7.70 15.72
CA ASN A 544 -6.20 -7.82 14.31
C ASN A 544 -5.14 -8.59 13.53
N TYR A 545 -3.87 -8.25 13.76
CA TYR A 545 -2.72 -8.88 13.11
C TYR A 545 -2.67 -10.38 13.37
N HIS A 546 -2.83 -10.79 14.64
CA HIS A 546 -2.73 -12.19 15.04
C HIS A 546 -4.04 -12.97 14.94
N GLY A 547 -5.15 -12.37 15.38
CA GLY A 547 -6.48 -13.00 15.40
C GLY A 547 -7.28 -12.85 14.12
N GLY A 548 -6.90 -11.89 13.28
CA GLY A 548 -7.64 -11.51 12.08
C GLY A 548 -8.83 -10.58 12.36
N PRO A 549 -9.39 -9.98 11.28
CA PRO A 549 -10.42 -8.95 11.39
C PRO A 549 -11.77 -9.45 11.89
N GLY A 550 -12.07 -10.74 11.69
CA GLY A 550 -13.33 -11.33 12.20
C GLY A 550 -13.40 -11.27 13.73
N CYS A 551 -12.33 -11.70 14.41
CA CYS A 551 -12.26 -11.69 15.87
C CYS A 551 -12.42 -10.27 16.43
N LEU A 552 -11.65 -9.31 15.91
CA LEU A 552 -11.67 -7.95 16.42
C LEU A 552 -12.98 -7.23 16.08
N SER A 553 -13.50 -7.36 14.86
CA SER A 553 -14.73 -6.70 14.45
C SER A 553 -15.91 -7.16 15.30
N ASP A 554 -16.06 -8.46 15.52
CA ASP A 554 -17.13 -8.99 16.37
C ASP A 554 -17.02 -8.46 17.82
N ALA A 555 -15.79 -8.39 18.36
CA ALA A 555 -15.55 -7.83 19.70
C ALA A 555 -15.89 -6.33 19.79
N ILE A 556 -15.50 -5.53 18.79
CA ILE A 556 -15.84 -4.09 18.72
C ILE A 556 -17.35 -3.91 18.66
N ILE A 557 -18.03 -4.66 17.80
CA ILE A 557 -19.50 -4.63 17.65
C ILE A 557 -20.17 -4.95 18.98
N ASP A 558 -19.71 -5.98 19.69
CA ASP A 558 -20.32 -6.41 20.95
C ASP A 558 -20.12 -5.38 22.07
N VAL A 559 -18.92 -4.78 22.17
CA VAL A 559 -18.64 -3.68 23.12
C VAL A 559 -19.48 -2.45 22.79
N HIS A 560 -19.59 -2.08 21.51
CA HIS A 560 -20.38 -0.94 21.06
C HIS A 560 -21.88 -1.13 21.32
N LYS A 561 -22.45 -2.30 21.02
CA LYS A 561 -23.85 -2.65 21.33
C LYS A 561 -24.15 -2.59 22.82
N GLN A 562 -23.18 -2.93 23.66
CA GLN A 562 -23.27 -2.83 25.12
C GLN A 562 -23.11 -1.39 25.63
N LYS A 563 -22.81 -0.42 24.76
CA LYS A 563 -22.56 1.00 25.09
C LYS A 563 -21.43 1.18 26.09
N LYS A 564 -20.42 0.31 26.02
CA LYS A 564 -19.18 0.43 26.79
C LYS A 564 -18.16 1.25 25.99
N ALA A 565 -17.19 1.81 26.69
CA ALA A 565 -16.07 2.48 26.03
C ALA A 565 -15.21 1.45 25.28
N LEU A 566 -14.73 1.80 24.08
CA LEU A 566 -13.84 0.95 23.29
C LEU A 566 -12.40 1.03 23.84
N THR A 567 -12.21 0.40 24.98
CA THR A 567 -10.91 0.20 25.65
C THR A 567 -10.48 -1.25 25.53
N TRP A 568 -9.19 -1.53 25.66
CA TRP A 568 -8.67 -2.90 25.66
C TRP A 568 -9.34 -3.78 26.70
N GLU A 569 -9.58 -3.28 27.92
CA GLU A 569 -10.28 -4.01 28.98
C GLU A 569 -11.66 -4.54 28.55
N ASN A 570 -12.43 -3.74 27.82
CA ASN A 570 -13.76 -4.15 27.37
C ASN A 570 -13.70 -5.07 26.15
N VAL A 571 -12.79 -4.79 25.21
CA VAL A 571 -12.61 -5.58 23.99
C VAL A 571 -12.01 -6.95 24.30
N SER A 572 -11.03 -7.03 25.21
CA SER A 572 -10.40 -8.30 25.62
C SER A 572 -11.41 -9.24 26.28
N THR A 573 -12.33 -8.71 27.10
CA THR A 573 -13.44 -9.48 27.66
C THR A 573 -14.31 -10.11 26.56
N SER A 574 -14.54 -9.38 25.46
CA SER A 574 -15.33 -9.90 24.34
C SER A 574 -14.54 -10.91 23.49
N LEU A 575 -13.23 -10.73 23.36
CA LEU A 575 -12.33 -11.66 22.68
C LEU A 575 -12.16 -12.98 23.47
N GLU A 576 -12.26 -12.95 24.81
CA GLU A 576 -12.17 -14.16 25.64
C GLU A 576 -13.22 -15.21 25.25
N ASP A 577 -14.43 -14.77 24.87
CA ASP A 577 -15.54 -15.64 24.50
C ASP A 577 -15.40 -16.28 23.11
N SER A 578 -14.79 -15.58 22.15
CA SER A 578 -14.77 -15.97 20.73
C SER A 578 -13.38 -16.35 20.21
N CYS A 579 -12.34 -15.62 20.63
CA CYS A 579 -10.97 -15.74 20.15
C CYS A 579 -9.93 -15.66 21.30
N PRO A 580 -9.99 -16.56 22.31
CA PRO A 580 -9.20 -16.45 23.53
C PRO A 580 -7.68 -16.54 23.31
N TRP A 581 -7.21 -17.17 22.22
CA TRP A 581 -5.78 -17.27 21.91
C TRP A 581 -5.14 -15.92 21.57
N VAL A 582 -5.94 -14.94 21.13
CA VAL A 582 -5.48 -13.59 20.79
C VAL A 582 -4.97 -12.86 22.03
N LEU A 583 -5.57 -13.11 23.19
CA LEU A 583 -5.22 -12.44 24.44
C LEU A 583 -3.77 -12.73 24.84
N ALA A 584 -3.40 -14.01 24.83
CA ALA A 584 -2.04 -14.43 25.17
C ALA A 584 -0.98 -13.79 24.23
N TYR A 585 -1.30 -13.62 22.95
CA TYR A 585 -0.40 -12.96 22.01
C TYR A 585 -0.23 -11.46 22.31
N VAL A 586 -1.33 -10.74 22.58
CA VAL A 586 -1.26 -9.31 22.92
C VAL A 586 -0.56 -9.09 24.26
N ASP A 587 -0.84 -9.93 25.26
CA ASP A 587 -0.22 -9.84 26.57
C ASP A 587 1.29 -10.12 26.48
N ASP A 588 1.72 -11.16 25.76
CA ASP A 588 3.15 -11.49 25.56
C ASP A 588 3.97 -10.34 24.94
N ILE A 589 3.33 -9.45 24.18
CA ILE A 589 4.00 -8.30 23.55
C ILE A 589 3.94 -7.06 24.46
N THR A 590 2.82 -6.85 25.16
CA THR A 590 2.55 -5.59 25.86
C THR A 590 2.94 -5.58 27.33
N GLU A 591 3.13 -6.76 27.94
CA GLU A 591 3.66 -6.95 29.29
C GLU A 591 5.16 -7.30 29.27
#